data_AF-A0A3D4EMW6-F1
#
_entry.id   AF-A0A3D4EMW6-F1
#
_cell.length_a   1.000
_cell.length_b   1.000
_cell.length_c   1.000
_cell.angle_alpha   90.00
_cell.angle_beta   90.00
_cell.angle_gamma   90.00
#
_symmetry.space_group_name_H-M   'P 1'
#
loop_
_entity.id
_entity.type
_entity.pdbx_description
1 polymer ?
#
loop_
_entity_poly.entity_id
_entity_poly.type
_entity_poly.pdbx_seq_one_letter_code
_entity_poly.pdbx_strand_id
1 'polypeptide(L)'
;GWEATKAGHDVIMTPVSHMYFDYYQGSPDHEPVAFNAFLPLEKVYEFNPVVDSMSVEQKKHVLGGQANLWSEYISTEAHSEYMLFPRLTALAEVIWSPKEKIDWENYTHRVRKMMQRFDVMEINYAKSAFAVQQESTIDLETGEITVALHSEFPDTEIRYVLGEAELTPEAALYQTPLKIDSTTRVKAAVFENGKQMGDTMNKFFDFHQAVAKSVTYKFEYSASYPSTGETALVDVLRGSKYFKDGRWQGWINNPAVVTIDLQELKEVQQVVVGTLEEQGTGIYFPEELKVEVSQDGTNFQQVAVTTRDYQTNPGAKIENFKLDFKKQQAQYLRVTIKPLSETPKGGGAWLFVDEILVN
;
A
#
# COMPACT_ATOMS: atom_id res chain seq x y z
N GLY A 1 20.19 -13.93 16.56
CA GLY A 1 21.46 -13.17 16.44
C GLY A 1 21.93 -12.73 17.81
N TRP A 2 21.13 -11.92 18.49
CA TRP A 2 21.40 -11.41 19.83
C TRP A 2 21.76 -12.47 20.88
N GLU A 3 20.94 -13.52 21.00
CA GLU A 3 21.15 -14.58 21.99
C GLU A 3 22.44 -15.36 21.71
N ALA A 4 22.76 -15.57 20.43
CA ALA A 4 23.95 -16.28 20.00
C ALA A 4 25.24 -15.50 20.33
N THR A 5 25.28 -14.20 20.05
CA THR A 5 26.46 -13.38 20.44
C THR A 5 26.60 -13.25 21.95
N LYS A 6 25.49 -13.25 22.70
CA LYS A 6 25.52 -13.29 24.18
C LYS A 6 26.13 -14.59 24.72
N ALA A 7 25.96 -15.69 24.00
CA ALA A 7 26.56 -16.99 24.31
C ALA A 7 27.99 -17.15 23.77
N GLY A 8 28.57 -16.12 23.14
CA GLY A 8 29.93 -16.15 22.60
C GLY A 8 30.08 -16.82 21.24
N HIS A 9 28.97 -16.99 20.50
CA HIS A 9 29.00 -17.51 19.13
C HIS A 9 29.08 -16.39 18.11
N ASP A 10 29.87 -16.61 17.06
CA ASP A 10 29.92 -15.75 15.91
C ASP A 10 28.63 -15.82 15.08
N VAL A 11 28.23 -14.69 14.48
CA VAL A 11 26.97 -14.56 13.74
C VAL A 11 27.15 -13.83 12.41
N ILE A 12 26.33 -14.21 11.43
CA ILE A 12 26.05 -13.45 10.21
C ILE A 12 24.60 -12.98 10.30
N MET A 13 24.38 -11.67 10.15
CA MET A 13 23.07 -11.06 10.32
C MET A 13 22.28 -11.06 9.01
N THR A 14 21.16 -11.81 8.99
CA THR A 14 20.26 -11.91 7.83
C THR A 14 18.79 -11.67 8.22
N PRO A 15 18.44 -10.59 8.94
CA PRO A 15 17.09 -10.41 9.46
C PRO A 15 16.07 -10.20 8.33
N VAL A 16 14.88 -10.80 8.49
CA VAL A 16 13.74 -10.62 7.57
C VAL A 16 13.35 -9.17 7.33
N SER A 17 13.67 -8.28 8.28
CA SER A 17 13.34 -6.86 8.19
C SER A 17 14.18 -6.07 7.18
N HIS A 18 15.35 -6.58 6.78
CA HIS A 18 16.27 -5.85 5.89
C HIS A 18 16.87 -6.72 4.78
N MET A 19 16.91 -8.05 4.93
CA MET A 19 17.81 -8.93 4.15
C MET A 19 17.08 -10.01 3.35
N TYR A 20 15.78 -9.88 3.11
CA TYR A 20 14.99 -10.84 2.31
C TYR A 20 14.58 -10.18 1.00
N PHE A 21 15.42 -10.37 -0.03
CA PHE A 21 15.29 -9.68 -1.31
C PHE A 21 14.25 -10.32 -2.23
N ASP A 22 13.59 -11.39 -1.79
CA ASP A 22 12.39 -11.94 -2.42
C ASP A 22 11.12 -11.12 -2.12
N TYR A 23 11.21 -10.08 -1.29
CA TYR A 23 10.13 -9.15 -0.97
C TYR A 23 10.00 -8.05 -2.04
N TYR A 24 8.78 -7.52 -2.21
CA TYR A 24 8.51 -6.37 -3.09
C TYR A 24 9.43 -5.19 -2.74
N GLN A 25 9.93 -4.50 -3.76
CA GLN A 25 10.77 -3.29 -3.62
C GLN A 25 10.10 -2.03 -4.21
N GLY A 26 8.91 -2.18 -4.78
CA GLY A 26 8.01 -1.13 -5.19
C GLY A 26 6.55 -1.50 -4.87
N SER A 27 5.60 -0.73 -5.39
CA SER A 27 4.18 -1.05 -5.23
C SER A 27 3.83 -2.38 -5.93
N PRO A 28 3.17 -3.34 -5.27
CA PRO A 28 2.74 -4.59 -5.90
C PRO A 28 1.77 -4.43 -7.08
N ASP A 29 1.24 -3.22 -7.31
CA ASP A 29 0.42 -2.92 -8.48
C ASP A 29 1.26 -2.83 -9.77
N HIS A 30 2.56 -2.57 -9.65
CA HIS A 30 3.49 -2.33 -10.76
C HIS A 30 4.71 -3.27 -10.76
N GLU A 31 4.91 -4.04 -9.70
CA GLU A 31 6.04 -4.96 -9.57
C GLU A 31 5.71 -6.37 -10.10
N PRO A 32 6.73 -7.13 -10.55
CA PRO A 32 6.63 -8.58 -10.68
C PRO A 32 6.17 -9.23 -9.37
N VAL A 33 5.51 -10.39 -9.46
CA VAL A 33 5.05 -11.12 -8.27
C VAL A 33 6.25 -11.45 -7.37
N ALA A 34 6.16 -11.00 -6.12
CA ALA A 34 7.15 -11.22 -5.08
C ALA A 34 6.48 -11.75 -3.81
N PHE A 35 7.29 -12.17 -2.84
CA PHE A 35 6.79 -12.56 -1.53
C PHE A 35 6.12 -11.36 -0.85
N ASN A 36 5.01 -11.60 -0.15
CA ASN A 36 4.05 -10.61 0.30
C ASN A 36 4.52 -9.76 1.50
N ALA A 37 5.62 -9.04 1.30
CA ALA A 37 6.23 -8.08 2.20
C ALA A 37 6.94 -6.99 1.38
N PHE A 38 7.28 -5.87 2.02
CA PHE A 38 7.85 -4.69 1.36
C PHE A 38 9.21 -4.34 1.94
N LEU A 39 10.23 -4.29 1.08
CA LEU A 39 11.62 -4.00 1.42
C LEU A 39 12.23 -3.09 0.33
N PRO A 40 11.98 -1.78 0.39
CA PRO A 40 12.55 -0.80 -0.53
C PRO A 40 14.06 -0.62 -0.30
N LEU A 41 14.74 0.05 -1.23
CA LEU A 41 16.20 0.22 -1.24
C LEU A 41 16.74 0.95 0.01
N GLU A 42 16.07 2.01 0.43
CA GLU A 42 16.32 2.82 1.62
C GLU A 42 16.25 1.95 2.86
N LYS A 43 15.25 1.05 2.93
CA LYS A 43 15.13 0.12 4.05
C LYS A 43 16.31 -0.84 4.12
N VAL A 44 16.85 -1.29 2.99
CA VAL A 44 18.09 -2.08 2.96
C VAL A 44 19.28 -1.22 3.43
N TYR A 45 19.34 0.04 3.02
CA TYR A 45 20.40 0.98 3.38
C TYR A 45 20.40 1.39 4.87
N GLU A 46 19.27 1.29 5.55
CA GLU A 46 19.17 1.45 7.01
C GLU A 46 19.80 0.29 7.80
N PHE A 47 20.14 -0.82 7.14
CA PHE A 47 20.62 -2.00 7.82
C PHE A 47 21.94 -1.74 8.56
N ASN A 48 21.90 -1.97 9.87
CA ASN A 48 23.09 -2.00 10.70
C ASN A 48 23.24 -3.39 11.36
N PRO A 49 24.24 -4.20 10.98
CA PRO A 49 24.44 -5.52 11.57
C PRO A 49 24.84 -5.45 13.06
N VAL A 50 25.35 -4.30 13.51
CA VAL A 50 25.83 -4.06 14.88
C VAL A 50 24.94 -3.01 15.57
N VAL A 51 23.89 -3.46 16.24
CA VAL A 51 22.94 -2.57 16.93
C VAL A 51 23.48 -2.04 18.26
N ASP A 52 23.07 -0.83 18.65
CA ASP A 52 23.66 -0.13 19.79
C ASP A 52 23.40 -0.81 21.13
N SER A 53 22.33 -1.59 21.23
CA SER A 53 21.96 -2.32 22.43
C SER A 53 22.92 -3.49 22.74
N MET A 54 23.72 -3.96 21.78
CA MET A 54 24.73 -5.02 22.01
C MET A 54 25.87 -4.54 22.92
N SER A 55 26.38 -5.41 23.79
CA SER A 55 27.59 -5.14 24.56
C SER A 55 28.85 -5.12 23.68
N VAL A 56 29.94 -4.52 24.17
CA VAL A 56 31.23 -4.48 23.43
C VAL A 56 31.70 -5.88 23.04
N GLU A 57 31.52 -6.89 23.90
CA GLU A 57 31.89 -8.26 23.58
C GLU A 57 30.95 -8.89 22.54
N GLN A 58 29.64 -8.64 22.63
CA GLN A 58 28.69 -9.14 21.62
C GLN A 58 28.99 -8.58 20.23
N LYS A 59 29.38 -7.30 20.13
CA LYS A 59 29.71 -6.65 18.86
C LYS A 59 30.87 -7.33 18.13
N LYS A 60 31.85 -7.90 18.85
CA LYS A 60 33.01 -8.61 18.26
C LYS A 60 32.62 -9.92 17.57
N HIS A 61 31.49 -10.51 17.95
CA HIS A 61 31.00 -11.76 17.38
C HIS A 61 30.15 -11.55 16.12
N VAL A 62 29.84 -10.30 15.74
CA VAL A 62 29.13 -10.03 14.49
C VAL A 62 30.13 -9.99 13.33
N LEU A 63 30.11 -11.02 12.48
CA LEU A 63 31.05 -11.15 11.36
C LEU A 63 30.63 -10.35 10.12
N GLY A 64 29.34 -10.01 9.99
CA GLY A 64 28.81 -9.25 8.86
C GLY A 64 27.32 -9.48 8.64
N GLY A 65 26.86 -9.14 7.43
CA GLY A 65 25.49 -9.38 6.98
C GLY A 65 25.42 -10.02 5.60
N GLN A 66 24.28 -10.60 5.28
CA GLN A 66 24.02 -11.28 4.01
C GLN A 66 22.55 -11.07 3.61
N ALA A 67 22.31 -10.81 2.33
CA ALA A 67 20.97 -10.87 1.75
C ALA A 67 20.63 -12.30 1.31
N ASN A 68 19.37 -12.67 1.50
CA ASN A 68 18.79 -13.92 1.05
C ASN A 68 17.86 -13.64 -0.13
N LEU A 69 17.87 -14.53 -1.13
CA LEU A 69 16.92 -14.53 -2.22
C LEU A 69 16.26 -15.91 -2.28
N TRP A 70 15.05 -16.01 -1.75
CA TRP A 70 14.22 -17.19 -1.93
C TRP A 70 13.50 -17.13 -3.28
N SER A 71 13.29 -18.28 -3.92
CA SER A 71 12.93 -18.34 -5.35
C SER A 71 11.55 -18.92 -5.62
N GLU A 72 10.63 -18.91 -4.66
CA GLU A 72 9.27 -19.44 -4.82
C GLU A 72 8.53 -18.77 -5.99
N TYR A 73 8.72 -17.46 -6.19
CA TYR A 73 8.11 -16.67 -7.27
C TYR A 73 9.10 -16.22 -8.34
N ILE A 74 10.38 -16.63 -8.23
CA ILE A 74 11.47 -16.16 -9.08
C ILE A 74 11.93 -17.31 -9.97
N SER A 75 11.32 -17.41 -11.16
CA SER A 75 11.52 -18.53 -12.09
C SER A 75 12.57 -18.26 -13.18
N THR A 76 13.12 -17.05 -13.27
CA THR A 76 14.09 -16.68 -14.30
C THR A 76 15.26 -15.88 -13.72
N GLU A 77 16.41 -15.95 -14.41
CA GLU A 77 17.60 -15.17 -14.07
C GLU A 77 17.30 -13.66 -14.10
N ALA A 78 16.65 -13.17 -15.16
CA ALA A 78 16.26 -11.76 -15.26
C ALA A 78 15.37 -11.29 -14.10
N HIS A 79 14.48 -12.14 -13.58
CA HIS A 79 13.70 -11.81 -12.38
C HIS A 79 14.58 -11.80 -11.12
N SER A 80 15.53 -12.73 -11.00
CA SER A 80 16.48 -12.72 -9.88
C SER A 80 17.35 -11.45 -9.88
N GLU A 81 17.85 -11.02 -11.03
CA GLU A 81 18.62 -9.77 -11.16
C GLU A 81 17.78 -8.55 -10.77
N TYR A 82 16.53 -8.48 -11.25
CA TYR A 82 15.58 -7.45 -10.87
C TYR A 82 15.39 -7.36 -9.35
N MET A 83 15.25 -8.51 -8.67
CA MET A 83 15.08 -8.56 -7.23
C MET A 83 16.37 -8.21 -6.48
N LEU A 84 17.54 -8.50 -7.03
CA LEU A 84 18.82 -8.25 -6.38
C LEU A 84 19.33 -6.82 -6.55
N PHE A 85 19.17 -6.23 -7.74
CA PHE A 85 19.76 -4.93 -8.08
C PHE A 85 18.70 -3.82 -8.14
N PRO A 86 18.94 -2.65 -7.51
CA PRO A 86 20.21 -2.21 -6.92
C PRO A 86 20.40 -2.55 -5.43
N ARG A 87 19.49 -3.29 -4.77
CA ARG A 87 19.53 -3.56 -3.32
C ARG A 87 20.84 -4.17 -2.82
N LEU A 88 21.52 -5.01 -3.62
CA LEU A 88 22.85 -5.53 -3.29
C LEU A 88 23.90 -4.43 -3.13
N THR A 89 23.77 -3.31 -3.85
CA THR A 89 24.71 -2.18 -3.70
C THR A 89 24.53 -1.44 -2.38
N ALA A 90 23.30 -1.34 -1.89
CA ALA A 90 23.02 -0.81 -0.55
C ALA A 90 23.61 -1.72 0.52
N LEU A 91 23.35 -3.05 0.43
CA LEU A 91 23.95 -4.02 1.34
C LEU A 91 25.48 -3.94 1.34
N ALA A 92 26.10 -3.93 0.16
CA ALA A 92 27.55 -3.86 0.04
C ALA A 92 28.13 -2.62 0.72
N GLU A 93 27.45 -1.48 0.60
CA GLU A 93 27.89 -0.25 1.23
C GLU A 93 27.80 -0.29 2.76
N VAL A 94 26.66 -0.74 3.32
CA VAL A 94 26.43 -0.71 4.77
C VAL A 94 27.28 -1.71 5.54
N ILE A 95 27.76 -2.78 4.89
CA ILE A 95 28.67 -3.76 5.53
C ILE A 95 30.15 -3.48 5.28
N TRP A 96 30.49 -2.68 4.27
CA TRP A 96 31.88 -2.39 3.90
C TRP A 96 32.37 -1.02 4.38
N SER A 97 31.53 0.00 4.27
CA SER A 97 31.91 1.38 4.56
C SER A 97 31.95 1.67 6.06
N PRO A 98 32.83 2.57 6.53
CA PRO A 98 32.77 3.06 7.90
C PRO A 98 31.39 3.68 8.21
N LYS A 99 30.86 3.46 9.42
CA LYS A 99 29.52 3.91 9.84
C LYS A 99 29.32 5.41 9.63
N GLU A 100 30.35 6.22 9.87
CA GLU A 100 30.35 7.67 9.70
C GLU A 100 30.34 8.15 8.24
N LYS A 101 30.44 7.23 7.27
CA LYS A 101 30.37 7.51 5.82
C LYS A 101 29.06 7.04 5.19
N ILE A 102 28.18 6.40 5.97
CA ILE A 102 26.85 6.02 5.53
C ILE A 102 26.00 7.28 5.43
N ASP A 103 25.58 7.59 4.22
CA ASP A 103 24.89 8.83 3.84
C ASP A 103 23.96 8.50 2.66
N TRP A 104 22.66 8.50 2.93
CA TRP A 104 21.63 8.09 1.98
C TRP A 104 21.63 8.98 0.73
N GLU A 105 21.65 10.30 0.90
CA GLU A 105 21.61 11.26 -0.20
C GLU A 105 22.82 11.06 -1.12
N ASN A 106 24.02 10.98 -0.54
CA ASN A 106 25.25 10.74 -1.31
C ASN A 106 25.24 9.38 -2.00
N TYR A 107 24.73 8.34 -1.33
CA TYR A 107 24.54 7.00 -1.91
C TYR A 107 23.60 7.04 -3.12
N THR A 108 22.47 7.74 -3.04
CA THR A 108 21.50 7.81 -4.15
C THR A 108 22.13 8.37 -5.44
N HIS A 109 23.03 9.36 -5.34
CA HIS A 109 23.77 9.86 -6.49
C HIS A 109 24.77 8.84 -7.06
N ARG A 110 25.42 8.03 -6.20
CA ARG A 110 26.38 7.01 -6.64
C ARG A 110 25.68 5.80 -7.24
N VAL A 111 24.57 5.34 -6.66
CA VAL A 111 23.82 4.19 -7.17
C VAL A 111 23.18 4.51 -8.52
N ARG A 112 22.70 5.74 -8.78
CA ARG A 112 22.25 6.13 -10.13
C ARG A 112 23.36 6.01 -11.18
N LYS A 113 24.60 6.37 -10.84
CA LYS A 113 25.77 6.13 -11.72
C LYS A 113 26.10 4.64 -11.85
N MET A 114 25.86 3.84 -10.81
CA MET A 114 26.02 2.38 -10.87
C MET A 114 24.96 1.73 -11.78
N MET A 115 23.72 2.23 -11.79
CA MET A 115 22.67 1.75 -12.69
C MET A 115 23.04 1.93 -14.16
N GLN A 116 23.73 3.02 -14.51
CA GLN A 116 24.29 3.20 -15.86
C GLN A 116 25.36 2.15 -16.21
N ARG A 117 26.07 1.61 -15.22
CA ARG A 117 27.02 0.50 -15.43
C ARG A 117 26.28 -0.83 -15.60
N PHE A 118 25.18 -1.04 -14.86
CA PHE A 118 24.32 -2.21 -15.07
C PHE A 118 23.77 -2.24 -16.50
N ASP A 119 23.38 -1.08 -17.06
CA ASP A 119 22.98 -0.98 -18.47
C ASP A 119 24.08 -1.48 -19.42
N VAL A 120 25.35 -1.09 -19.20
CA VAL A 120 26.49 -1.53 -20.03
C VAL A 120 26.83 -3.01 -19.82
N MET A 121 26.60 -3.52 -18.62
CA MET A 121 26.83 -4.92 -18.25
C MET A 121 25.67 -5.84 -18.65
N GLU A 122 24.58 -5.28 -19.17
CA GLU A 122 23.34 -6.01 -19.51
C GLU A 122 22.70 -6.73 -18.30
N ILE A 123 22.92 -6.21 -17.08
CA ILE A 123 22.27 -6.71 -15.86
C ILE A 123 20.88 -6.09 -15.76
N ASN A 124 19.84 -6.91 -15.61
CA ASN A 124 18.50 -6.38 -15.33
C ASN A 124 18.43 -5.84 -13.88
N TYR A 125 17.73 -4.73 -13.65
CA TYR A 125 17.61 -4.12 -12.33
C TYR A 125 16.29 -3.40 -12.14
N ALA A 126 15.86 -3.27 -10.89
CA ALA A 126 14.65 -2.55 -10.52
C ALA A 126 14.84 -1.03 -10.59
N LYS A 127 13.80 -0.35 -11.09
CA LYS A 127 13.70 1.12 -11.12
C LYS A 127 12.69 1.64 -10.10
N SER A 128 12.27 0.79 -9.17
CA SER A 128 11.24 1.04 -8.16
C SER A 128 11.56 2.23 -7.26
N ALA A 129 12.85 2.53 -7.04
CA ALA A 129 13.30 3.71 -6.29
C ALA A 129 12.96 5.05 -6.99
N PHE A 130 12.66 5.03 -8.29
CA PHE A 130 12.13 6.17 -9.04
C PHE A 130 10.60 6.22 -9.09
N ALA A 131 9.91 5.18 -8.62
CA ALA A 131 8.45 5.16 -8.65
C ALA A 131 7.91 6.29 -7.75
N VAL A 132 6.93 7.04 -8.27
CA VAL A 132 6.26 8.08 -7.48
C VAL A 132 5.34 7.40 -6.47
N GLN A 133 5.57 7.71 -5.20
CA GLN A 133 4.73 7.36 -4.08
C GLN A 133 3.92 8.58 -3.67
N GLN A 134 2.78 8.34 -3.02
CA GLN A 134 1.93 9.41 -2.52
C GLN A 134 1.58 9.20 -1.05
N GLU A 135 1.52 10.30 -0.33
CA GLU A 135 0.83 10.42 0.95
C GLU A 135 -0.38 11.31 0.75
N SER A 136 -1.51 10.90 1.30
CA SER A 136 -2.76 11.63 1.13
C SER A 136 -3.51 11.74 2.44
N THR A 137 -4.05 12.92 2.66
CA THR A 137 -4.87 13.29 3.83
C THR A 137 -6.10 14.05 3.34
N ILE A 138 -7.24 13.83 4.00
CA ILE A 138 -8.47 14.58 3.75
C ILE A 138 -8.68 15.63 4.85
N ASP A 139 -9.14 16.81 4.46
CA ASP A 139 -9.74 17.78 5.37
C ASP A 139 -11.23 17.43 5.52
N LEU A 140 -11.65 17.06 6.72
CA LEU A 140 -13.02 16.60 6.97
C LEU A 140 -14.06 17.73 7.00
N GLU A 141 -13.65 18.99 7.14
CA GLU A 141 -14.58 20.11 7.07
C GLU A 141 -14.90 20.46 5.61
N THR A 142 -13.91 20.38 4.73
CA THR A 142 -14.04 20.79 3.33
C THR A 142 -14.22 19.62 2.36
N GLY A 143 -13.80 18.42 2.72
CA GLY A 143 -13.66 17.27 1.84
C GLY A 143 -12.46 17.34 0.89
N GLU A 144 -11.62 18.38 0.99
CA GLU A 144 -10.42 18.54 0.14
C GLU A 144 -9.34 17.52 0.53
N ILE A 145 -8.75 16.88 -0.48
CA ILE A 145 -7.64 15.94 -0.31
C ILE A 145 -6.33 16.65 -0.65
N THR A 146 -5.39 16.60 0.28
CA THR A 146 -3.99 16.97 0.03
C THR A 146 -3.21 15.73 -0.38
N VAL A 147 -2.57 15.77 -1.56
CA VAL A 147 -1.74 14.68 -2.10
C VAL A 147 -0.29 15.13 -2.18
N ALA A 148 0.54 14.63 -1.27
CA ALA A 148 1.98 14.83 -1.30
C ALA A 148 2.63 13.72 -2.12
N LEU A 149 3.40 14.09 -3.14
CA LEU A 149 4.15 13.16 -3.98
C LEU A 149 5.61 13.15 -3.58
N HIS A 150 6.21 11.96 -3.58
CA HIS A 150 7.64 11.78 -3.38
C HIS A 150 8.13 10.54 -4.15
N SER A 151 9.44 10.37 -4.23
CA SER A 151 10.08 9.10 -4.61
C SER A 151 11.10 8.75 -3.55
N GLU A 152 11.50 7.48 -3.50
CA GLU A 152 12.55 7.02 -2.59
C GLU A 152 13.90 7.72 -2.86
N PHE A 153 14.22 7.92 -4.14
CA PHE A 153 15.33 8.77 -4.52
C PHE A 153 15.01 10.27 -4.29
N PRO A 154 15.87 11.02 -3.57
CA PRO A 154 15.69 12.45 -3.35
C PRO A 154 16.03 13.26 -4.61
N ASP A 155 15.70 14.56 -4.63
CA ASP A 155 16.05 15.49 -5.72
C ASP A 155 15.65 14.99 -7.11
N THR A 156 14.46 14.40 -7.22
CA THR A 156 13.89 13.92 -8.47
C THR A 156 12.96 14.95 -9.09
N GLU A 157 12.97 15.02 -10.42
CA GLU A 157 12.03 15.86 -11.16
C GLU A 157 10.70 15.11 -11.32
N ILE A 158 9.81 15.25 -10.34
CA ILE A 158 8.45 14.67 -10.42
C ILE A 158 7.59 15.59 -11.29
N ARG A 159 7.07 15.05 -12.39
CA ARG A 159 6.11 15.73 -13.26
C ARG A 159 4.73 15.10 -13.09
N TYR A 160 3.67 15.89 -13.21
CA TYR A 160 2.31 15.40 -13.06
C TYR A 160 1.31 16.05 -14.02
N VAL A 161 0.19 15.36 -14.23
CA VAL A 161 -1.00 15.87 -14.90
C VAL A 161 -2.26 15.44 -14.15
N LEU A 162 -3.33 16.22 -14.32
CA LEU A 162 -4.66 15.94 -13.78
C LEU A 162 -5.63 15.52 -14.88
N GLY A 163 -6.60 14.69 -14.53
CA GLY A 163 -7.62 14.15 -15.44
C GLY A 163 -7.03 13.24 -16.52
N GLU A 164 -7.51 13.40 -17.75
CA GLU A 164 -7.18 12.50 -18.86
C GLU A 164 -5.96 12.93 -19.68
N ALA A 165 -5.29 14.03 -19.29
CA ALA A 165 -4.09 14.48 -19.97
C ALA A 165 -2.99 13.41 -20.02
N GLU A 166 -2.16 13.47 -21.06
CA GLU A 166 -0.99 12.62 -21.23
C GLU A 166 0.17 13.18 -20.41
N LEU A 167 0.89 12.30 -19.73
CA LEU A 167 2.07 12.70 -18.96
C LEU A 167 3.28 12.76 -19.90
N THR A 168 3.84 13.94 -20.08
CA THR A 168 5.05 14.18 -20.88
C THR A 168 6.15 14.83 -20.03
N PRO A 169 7.42 14.85 -20.51
CA PRO A 169 8.49 15.57 -19.83
C PRO A 169 8.22 17.08 -19.62
N GLU A 170 7.35 17.68 -20.43
CA GLU A 170 6.96 19.08 -20.38
C GLU A 170 5.77 19.35 -19.43
N ALA A 171 5.21 18.31 -18.81
CA ALA A 171 4.09 18.44 -17.88
C ALA A 171 4.43 19.30 -16.66
N ALA A 172 3.44 19.60 -15.82
CA ALA A 172 3.67 20.46 -14.65
C ALA A 172 4.69 19.85 -13.70
N LEU A 173 5.68 20.63 -13.27
CA LEU A 173 6.64 20.24 -12.24
C LEU A 173 5.93 20.24 -10.88
N TYR A 174 6.01 19.12 -10.16
CA TYR A 174 5.55 19.01 -8.79
C TYR A 174 6.49 19.77 -7.85
N GLN A 175 5.94 20.71 -7.09
CA GLN A 175 6.70 21.55 -6.15
C GLN A 175 6.05 21.60 -4.76
N THR A 176 4.73 21.48 -4.70
CA THR A 176 3.94 21.50 -3.46
C THR A 176 2.83 20.45 -3.55
N PRO A 177 2.35 19.93 -2.42
CA PRO A 177 1.23 18.99 -2.39
C PRO A 177 0.04 19.48 -3.23
N LEU A 178 -0.58 18.55 -3.95
CA LEU A 178 -1.74 18.82 -4.80
C LEU A 178 -2.99 18.89 -3.93
N LYS A 179 -3.90 19.80 -4.28
CA LYS A 179 -5.22 19.93 -3.65
C LYS A 179 -6.27 19.38 -4.62
N ILE A 180 -7.00 18.36 -4.19
CA ILE A 180 -8.03 17.68 -4.98
C ILE A 180 -9.36 17.80 -4.24
N ASP A 181 -10.36 18.40 -4.89
CA ASP A 181 -11.69 18.67 -4.31
C ASP A 181 -12.83 18.03 -5.13
N SER A 182 -12.47 17.26 -6.15
CA SER A 182 -13.40 16.71 -7.14
C SER A 182 -12.82 15.48 -7.82
N THR A 183 -13.70 14.69 -8.45
CA THR A 183 -13.30 13.47 -9.15
C THR A 183 -12.26 13.77 -10.22
N THR A 184 -11.08 13.17 -10.07
CA THR A 184 -9.98 13.37 -11.00
C THR A 184 -8.99 12.22 -10.97
N ARG A 185 -8.14 12.19 -11.98
CA ARG A 185 -7.01 11.27 -12.07
C ARG A 185 -5.73 12.05 -11.88
N VAL A 186 -4.84 11.59 -11.01
CA VAL A 186 -3.48 12.12 -10.87
C VAL A 186 -2.54 11.13 -11.53
N LYS A 187 -1.85 11.57 -12.58
CA LYS A 187 -0.74 10.82 -13.19
C LYS A 187 0.56 11.52 -12.88
N ALA A 188 1.57 10.81 -12.38
CA ALA A 188 2.87 11.38 -12.08
C ALA A 188 4.01 10.38 -12.33
N ALA A 189 5.19 10.88 -12.69
CA ALA A 189 6.40 10.07 -12.84
C ALA A 189 7.65 10.93 -12.60
N VAL A 190 8.75 10.26 -12.26
CA VAL A 190 10.07 10.88 -12.21
C VAL A 190 10.68 10.95 -13.61
N PHE A 191 11.18 12.14 -13.96
CA PHE A 191 11.96 12.39 -15.16
C PHE A 191 13.41 12.73 -14.81
N GLU A 192 14.34 12.32 -15.68
CA GLU A 192 15.73 12.79 -15.67
C GLU A 192 16.15 13.13 -17.09
N ASN A 193 16.57 14.38 -17.34
CA ASN A 193 16.99 14.86 -18.66
C ASN A 193 15.94 14.59 -19.77
N GLY A 194 14.65 14.75 -19.44
CA GLY A 194 13.55 14.50 -20.38
C GLY A 194 13.19 13.02 -20.59
N LYS A 195 13.85 12.09 -19.90
CA LYS A 195 13.53 10.65 -19.93
C LYS A 195 12.77 10.24 -18.68
N GLN A 196 11.67 9.52 -18.84
CA GLN A 196 10.96 8.90 -17.71
C GLN A 196 11.81 7.75 -17.11
N MET A 197 11.99 7.75 -15.79
CA MET A 197 12.89 6.80 -15.11
C MET A 197 12.16 5.64 -14.42
N GLY A 198 10.97 5.86 -13.87
CA GLY A 198 10.14 4.84 -13.22
C GLY A 198 8.78 4.70 -13.87
N ASP A 199 7.94 3.82 -13.31
CA ASP A 199 6.56 3.68 -13.76
C ASP A 199 5.73 4.93 -13.44
N THR A 200 4.72 5.17 -14.26
CA THR A 200 3.76 6.24 -14.03
C THR A 200 2.82 5.85 -12.90
N MET A 201 2.86 6.58 -11.79
CA MET A 201 1.79 6.55 -10.80
C MET A 201 0.51 7.02 -11.48
N ASN A 202 -0.57 6.26 -11.36
CA ASN A 202 -1.87 6.60 -11.92
C ASN A 202 -2.97 6.33 -10.88
N LYS A 203 -3.35 7.39 -10.14
CA LYS A 203 -4.32 7.30 -9.05
C LYS A 203 -5.60 8.02 -9.42
N PHE A 204 -6.74 7.41 -9.11
CA PHE A 204 -8.07 7.97 -9.38
C PHE A 204 -8.74 8.29 -8.05
N PHE A 205 -9.11 9.55 -7.88
CA PHE A 205 -9.86 10.05 -6.74
C PHE A 205 -11.31 10.15 -7.20
N ASP A 206 -12.18 9.30 -6.65
CA ASP A 206 -13.59 9.22 -7.03
C ASP A 206 -14.45 9.86 -5.93
N PHE A 207 -14.80 11.13 -6.11
CA PHE A 207 -15.62 11.85 -5.14
C PHE A 207 -17.08 11.39 -5.26
N HIS A 208 -17.68 11.11 -4.11
CA HIS A 208 -19.05 10.63 -3.97
C HIS A 208 -19.81 11.38 -2.86
N GLN A 209 -21.10 11.08 -2.69
CA GLN A 209 -21.97 11.86 -1.80
C GLN A 209 -21.62 11.72 -0.31
N ALA A 210 -20.87 10.68 0.06
CA ALA A 210 -20.47 10.35 1.42
C ALA A 210 -19.09 10.87 1.83
N VAL A 211 -18.33 11.51 0.93
CA VAL A 211 -17.00 12.03 1.25
C VAL A 211 -17.04 12.96 2.45
N ALA A 212 -16.14 12.74 3.41
CA ALA A 212 -16.02 13.48 4.66
C ALA A 212 -17.31 13.50 5.53
N LYS A 213 -18.22 12.54 5.32
CA LYS A 213 -19.43 12.40 6.14
C LYS A 213 -19.17 11.59 7.41
N SER A 214 -20.04 11.76 8.39
CA SER A 214 -19.91 11.03 9.67
C SER A 214 -20.28 9.56 9.51
N VAL A 215 -19.49 8.70 10.13
CA VAL A 215 -19.62 7.25 10.08
C VAL A 215 -19.75 6.69 11.49
N THR A 216 -20.71 5.80 11.71
CA THR A 216 -20.85 5.02 12.95
C THR A 216 -20.58 3.55 12.68
N TYR A 217 -19.74 2.95 13.51
CA TYR A 217 -19.41 1.53 13.45
C TYR A 217 -20.18 0.78 14.55
N LYS A 218 -20.96 -0.23 14.18
CA LYS A 218 -21.60 -1.11 15.18
C LYS A 218 -20.59 -2.06 15.83
N PHE A 219 -19.60 -2.50 15.07
CA PHE A 219 -18.51 -3.37 15.53
C PHE A 219 -17.19 -2.66 15.27
N GLU A 220 -16.33 -2.63 16.28
CA GLU A 220 -15.00 -2.02 16.19
C GLU A 220 -14.15 -2.73 15.13
N TYR A 221 -13.44 -1.94 14.33
CA TYR A 221 -12.37 -2.45 13.48
C TYR A 221 -11.15 -2.81 14.35
N SER A 222 -10.25 -3.62 13.80
CA SER A 222 -9.05 -4.06 14.49
C SER A 222 -8.04 -2.92 14.64
N ALA A 223 -7.49 -2.74 15.83
CA ALA A 223 -6.35 -1.85 16.07
C ALA A 223 -5.09 -2.23 15.26
N SER A 224 -5.02 -3.44 14.72
CA SER A 224 -3.91 -3.85 13.82
C SER A 224 -4.06 -3.27 12.41
N TYR A 225 -5.28 -2.93 11.99
CA TYR A 225 -5.61 -2.42 10.66
C TYR A 225 -6.69 -1.33 10.75
N PRO A 226 -6.39 -0.17 11.34
CA PRO A 226 -7.38 0.89 11.57
C PRO A 226 -7.63 1.78 10.34
N SER A 227 -6.79 1.68 9.29
CA SER A 227 -6.69 2.69 8.22
C SER A 227 -6.49 4.11 8.81
N THR A 228 -7.13 5.14 8.25
CA THR A 228 -7.19 6.51 8.79
C THR A 228 -8.16 6.67 9.97
N GLY A 229 -8.71 5.56 10.50
CA GLY A 229 -9.57 5.54 11.68
C GLY A 229 -11.04 5.74 11.34
N GLU A 230 -11.71 6.65 12.04
CA GLU A 230 -13.19 6.77 12.00
C GLU A 230 -13.74 7.17 10.63
N THR A 231 -12.95 7.84 9.78
CA THR A 231 -13.39 8.32 8.45
C THR A 231 -12.84 7.52 7.28
N ALA A 232 -12.14 6.41 7.55
CA ALA A 232 -11.45 5.64 6.52
C ALA A 232 -12.32 5.21 5.35
N LEU A 233 -13.60 4.92 5.59
CA LEU A 233 -14.49 4.39 4.58
C LEU A 233 -15.20 5.47 3.74
N VAL A 234 -14.83 6.74 3.93
CA VAL A 234 -15.43 7.91 3.27
C VAL A 234 -14.40 9.00 2.96
N ASP A 235 -13.13 8.64 2.81
CA ASP A 235 -12.02 9.60 2.60
C ASP A 235 -11.48 9.65 1.16
N VAL A 236 -12.02 8.84 0.25
CA VAL A 236 -11.63 8.69 -1.16
C VAL A 236 -10.27 7.97 -1.34
N LEU A 237 -9.61 7.57 -0.25
CA LEU A 237 -8.24 7.04 -0.27
C LEU A 237 -8.24 5.52 -0.44
N ARG A 238 -8.18 5.10 -1.69
CA ARG A 238 -8.22 3.68 -2.08
C ARG A 238 -6.97 2.89 -1.68
N GLY A 239 -7.18 1.64 -1.27
CA GLY A 239 -6.11 0.70 -0.95
C GLY A 239 -5.45 0.08 -2.18
N SER A 240 -4.23 -0.41 -1.99
CA SER A 240 -3.44 -1.17 -2.95
C SER A 240 -3.46 -2.67 -2.62
N LYS A 241 -2.87 -3.50 -3.49
CA LYS A 241 -2.71 -4.94 -3.21
C LYS A 241 -1.82 -5.21 -1.99
N TYR A 242 -1.04 -4.23 -1.53
CA TYR A 242 -0.30 -4.33 -0.28
C TYR A 242 -1.21 -3.97 0.89
N PHE A 243 -1.77 -4.98 1.56
CA PHE A 243 -2.76 -4.79 2.62
C PHE A 243 -2.27 -4.01 3.86
N LYS A 244 -0.95 -3.76 3.97
CA LYS A 244 -0.33 -2.97 5.04
C LYS A 244 0.05 -1.56 4.61
N ASP A 245 -0.48 -1.08 3.49
CA ASP A 245 -0.32 0.30 3.02
C ASP A 245 -1.05 1.35 3.89
N GLY A 246 -1.75 0.91 4.93
CA GLY A 246 -2.48 1.78 5.85
C GLY A 246 -3.81 2.31 5.30
N ARG A 247 -4.33 1.73 4.20
CA ARG A 247 -5.60 2.16 3.58
C ARG A 247 -6.75 1.19 3.82
N TRP A 248 -6.45 -0.02 4.28
CA TRP A 248 -7.47 -1.01 4.58
C TRP A 248 -7.88 -0.96 6.05
N GLN A 249 -9.19 -0.86 6.28
CA GLN A 249 -9.78 -1.09 7.59
C GLN A 249 -10.18 -2.56 7.72
N GLY A 250 -9.76 -3.20 8.82
CA GLY A 250 -9.87 -4.65 8.99
C GLY A 250 -10.79 -5.10 10.11
N TRP A 251 -11.60 -6.12 9.86
CA TRP A 251 -12.36 -6.88 10.88
C TRP A 251 -11.97 -8.35 10.82
N ILE A 252 -12.00 -9.04 11.95
CA ILE A 252 -11.83 -10.48 12.02
C ILE A 252 -13.05 -11.10 12.70
N ASN A 253 -13.69 -12.06 12.03
CA ASN A 253 -14.86 -12.82 12.51
C ASN A 253 -16.13 -12.01 12.82
N ASN A 254 -16.07 -10.68 12.78
CA ASN A 254 -17.22 -9.78 12.90
C ASN A 254 -17.55 -9.16 11.54
N PRO A 255 -18.82 -8.91 11.24
CA PRO A 255 -19.19 -8.12 10.08
C PRO A 255 -18.79 -6.66 10.27
N ALA A 256 -18.44 -5.98 9.18
CA ALA A 256 -18.45 -4.52 9.17
C ALA A 256 -19.90 -4.07 9.01
N VAL A 257 -20.46 -3.41 10.02
CA VAL A 257 -21.79 -2.79 9.97
C VAL A 257 -21.61 -1.30 10.20
N VAL A 258 -21.70 -0.56 9.10
CA VAL A 258 -21.29 0.84 8.99
C VAL A 258 -22.51 1.67 8.64
N THR A 259 -22.80 2.70 9.44
CA THR A 259 -23.86 3.67 9.14
C THR A 259 -23.24 5.01 8.77
N ILE A 260 -23.52 5.47 7.55
CA ILE A 260 -23.10 6.77 7.02
C ILE A 260 -24.28 7.74 7.14
N ASP A 261 -24.04 8.93 7.69
CA ASP A 261 -25.01 10.04 7.71
C ASP A 261 -24.60 11.09 6.68
N LEU A 262 -25.37 11.23 5.60
CA LEU A 262 -25.15 12.22 4.54
C LEU A 262 -25.43 13.66 5.00
N GLN A 263 -25.94 13.85 6.22
CA GLN A 263 -26.31 15.10 6.90
C GLN A 263 -27.51 15.84 6.32
N GLU A 264 -27.96 15.45 5.13
CA GLU A 264 -29.15 15.95 4.47
C GLU A 264 -29.81 14.83 3.64
N LEU A 265 -31.08 14.99 3.31
CA LEU A 265 -31.75 14.09 2.37
C LEU A 265 -31.13 14.23 0.99
N LYS A 266 -30.54 13.14 0.50
CA LYS A 266 -29.98 13.04 -0.83
C LYS A 266 -30.58 11.90 -1.63
N GLU A 267 -30.55 12.08 -2.93
CA GLU A 267 -31.01 11.09 -3.88
C GLU A 267 -29.87 10.09 -4.13
N VAL A 268 -30.11 8.82 -3.83
CA VAL A 268 -29.12 7.74 -3.92
C VAL A 268 -29.67 6.56 -4.70
N GLN A 269 -28.80 5.84 -5.39
CA GLN A 269 -29.16 4.69 -6.21
C GLN A 269 -28.09 3.59 -6.25
N GLN A 270 -26.88 3.85 -5.77
CA GLN A 270 -25.81 2.86 -5.76
C GLN A 270 -24.92 3.03 -4.53
N VAL A 271 -24.48 1.88 -4.00
CA VAL A 271 -23.33 1.81 -3.10
C VAL A 271 -22.25 0.95 -3.74
N VAL A 272 -20.99 1.38 -3.66
CA VAL A 272 -19.83 0.58 -4.06
C VAL A 272 -18.94 0.36 -2.86
N VAL A 273 -18.62 -0.90 -2.58
CA VAL A 273 -17.72 -1.27 -1.47
C VAL A 273 -16.44 -1.84 -2.05
N GLY A 274 -15.32 -1.19 -1.76
CA GLY A 274 -14.01 -1.68 -2.12
C GLY A 274 -13.46 -2.66 -1.09
N THR A 275 -12.96 -3.80 -1.56
CA THR A 275 -12.49 -4.90 -0.71
C THR A 275 -11.22 -5.54 -1.25
N LEU A 276 -10.44 -6.15 -0.37
CA LEU A 276 -9.25 -6.93 -0.71
C LEU A 276 -9.47 -8.42 -0.40
N GLU A 277 -8.94 -9.29 -1.25
CA GLU A 277 -8.75 -10.71 -0.97
C GLU A 277 -7.27 -11.07 -1.18
N GLU A 278 -6.68 -11.72 -0.19
CA GLU A 278 -5.34 -12.29 -0.26
C GLU A 278 -5.29 -13.50 0.68
N GLN A 279 -5.73 -14.64 0.16
CA GLN A 279 -6.07 -15.82 0.96
C GLN A 279 -4.85 -16.43 1.68
N GLY A 280 -3.64 -16.13 1.22
CA GLY A 280 -2.39 -16.52 1.87
C GLY A 280 -2.25 -15.99 3.31
N THR A 281 -2.78 -14.80 3.59
CA THR A 281 -2.77 -14.17 4.92
C THR A 281 -4.12 -14.24 5.64
N GLY A 282 -5.09 -14.93 5.06
CA GLY A 282 -6.43 -15.10 5.62
C GLY A 282 -7.38 -13.92 5.39
N ILE A 283 -7.07 -13.05 4.42
CA ILE A 283 -7.96 -11.98 3.96
C ILE A 283 -8.85 -12.53 2.84
N TYR A 284 -10.18 -12.47 3.03
CA TYR A 284 -11.16 -13.02 2.10
C TYR A 284 -12.17 -11.97 1.68
N PHE A 285 -12.68 -12.09 0.45
CA PHE A 285 -13.85 -11.32 0.06
C PHE A 285 -15.07 -11.67 0.93
N PRO A 286 -16.00 -10.72 1.11
CA PRO A 286 -17.24 -10.97 1.84
C PRO A 286 -18.14 -12.01 1.17
N GLU A 287 -18.90 -12.75 1.99
CA GLU A 287 -19.96 -13.66 1.53
C GLU A 287 -21.25 -12.93 1.20
N GLU A 288 -21.51 -11.81 1.87
CA GLU A 288 -22.72 -11.00 1.69
C GLU A 288 -22.40 -9.53 1.90
N LEU A 289 -22.91 -8.68 1.01
CA LEU A 289 -23.02 -7.25 1.22
C LEU A 289 -24.48 -6.86 1.15
N LYS A 290 -24.92 -6.00 2.07
CA LYS A 290 -26.30 -5.53 2.16
C LYS A 290 -26.32 -4.02 2.38
N VAL A 291 -27.18 -3.32 1.66
CA VAL A 291 -27.43 -1.88 1.81
C VAL A 291 -28.84 -1.66 2.30
N GLU A 292 -28.94 -0.86 3.35
CA GLU A 292 -30.20 -0.38 3.90
C GLU A 292 -30.17 1.16 3.93
N VAL A 293 -31.31 1.79 3.70
CA VAL A 293 -31.43 3.27 3.72
C VAL A 293 -32.45 3.72 4.75
N SER A 294 -32.27 4.93 5.28
CA SER A 294 -33.22 5.57 6.19
C SER A 294 -33.26 7.08 5.98
N GLN A 295 -34.41 7.69 6.27
CA GLN A 295 -34.58 9.15 6.33
C GLN A 295 -34.46 9.68 7.76
N ASP A 296 -34.65 8.84 8.78
CA ASP A 296 -34.73 9.25 10.19
C ASP A 296 -33.63 8.66 11.08
N GLY A 297 -32.77 7.80 10.52
CA GLY A 297 -31.65 7.18 11.23
C GLY A 297 -32.05 6.03 12.17
N THR A 298 -33.33 5.65 12.19
CA THR A 298 -33.88 4.60 13.07
C THR A 298 -34.57 3.49 12.27
N ASN A 299 -35.41 3.85 11.30
CA ASN A 299 -36.14 2.93 10.46
C ASN A 299 -35.37 2.70 9.16
N PHE A 300 -34.68 1.57 9.08
CA PHE A 300 -33.89 1.18 7.92
C PHE A 300 -34.65 0.20 7.03
N GLN A 301 -34.70 0.48 5.73
CA GLN A 301 -35.24 -0.41 4.71
C GLN A 301 -34.10 -1.00 3.89
N GLN A 302 -34.07 -2.32 3.72
CA GLN A 302 -33.15 -2.98 2.79
C GLN A 302 -33.51 -2.62 1.34
N VAL A 303 -32.51 -2.18 0.59
CA VAL A 303 -32.66 -1.76 -0.82
C VAL A 303 -31.82 -2.58 -1.78
N ALA A 304 -30.71 -3.16 -1.31
CA ALA A 304 -29.87 -4.06 -2.10
C ALA A 304 -29.22 -5.14 -1.22
N VAL A 305 -28.97 -6.29 -1.81
CA VAL A 305 -28.16 -7.37 -1.23
C VAL A 305 -27.46 -8.11 -2.37
N THR A 306 -26.21 -8.49 -2.16
CA THR A 306 -25.49 -9.42 -3.02
C THR A 306 -24.80 -10.47 -2.17
N THR A 307 -24.71 -11.68 -2.70
CA THR A 307 -24.04 -12.81 -2.05
C THR A 307 -23.05 -13.43 -3.01
N ARG A 308 -21.98 -14.00 -2.45
CA ARG A 308 -20.93 -14.67 -3.21
C ARG A 308 -20.50 -15.94 -2.50
N ASP A 309 -20.39 -17.03 -3.27
CA ASP A 309 -19.74 -18.26 -2.79
C ASP A 309 -18.22 -18.10 -2.74
N TYR A 310 -17.59 -18.74 -1.75
CA TYR A 310 -16.13 -18.81 -1.68
C TYR A 310 -15.53 -19.39 -2.97
N GLN A 311 -14.47 -18.75 -3.46
CA GLN A 311 -13.65 -19.25 -4.56
C GLN A 311 -12.18 -19.16 -4.17
N THR A 312 -11.38 -20.16 -4.54
CA THR A 312 -9.93 -20.10 -4.32
C THR A 312 -9.30 -19.04 -5.21
N ASN A 313 -8.43 -18.23 -4.61
CA ASN A 313 -7.70 -17.17 -5.29
C ASN A 313 -6.22 -17.24 -4.89
N PRO A 314 -5.30 -17.44 -5.85
CA PRO A 314 -3.88 -17.62 -5.57
C PRO A 314 -3.12 -16.32 -5.25
N GLY A 315 -3.73 -15.14 -5.41
CA GLY A 315 -3.03 -13.87 -5.22
C GLY A 315 -3.89 -12.74 -4.67
N ALA A 316 -3.26 -11.60 -4.43
CA ALA A 316 -3.95 -10.39 -3.98
C ALA A 316 -4.87 -9.85 -5.08
N LYS A 317 -6.15 -9.66 -4.76
CA LYS A 317 -7.15 -9.10 -5.66
C LYS A 317 -7.99 -8.05 -4.94
N ILE A 318 -8.14 -6.88 -5.56
CA ILE A 318 -9.09 -5.86 -5.14
C ILE A 318 -10.36 -6.01 -5.97
N GLU A 319 -11.52 -5.92 -5.33
CA GLU A 319 -12.83 -5.95 -5.99
C GLU A 319 -13.72 -4.83 -5.46
N ASN A 320 -14.44 -4.18 -6.38
CA ASN A 320 -15.43 -3.15 -6.08
C ASN A 320 -16.83 -3.76 -6.23
N PHE A 321 -17.41 -4.18 -5.11
CA PHE A 321 -18.76 -4.72 -5.10
C PHE A 321 -19.78 -3.60 -5.27
N LYS A 322 -20.47 -3.59 -6.41
CA LYS A 322 -21.51 -2.62 -6.74
C LYS A 322 -22.89 -3.15 -6.36
N LEU A 323 -23.63 -2.36 -5.60
CA LEU A 323 -24.99 -2.65 -5.17
C LEU A 323 -25.91 -1.55 -5.70
N ASP A 324 -26.52 -1.82 -6.86
CA ASP A 324 -27.52 -0.96 -7.48
C ASP A 324 -28.90 -1.18 -6.86
N PHE A 325 -29.67 -0.10 -6.69
CA PHE A 325 -31.04 -0.16 -6.22
C PHE A 325 -31.88 0.96 -6.83
N LYS A 326 -33.20 0.89 -6.61
CA LYS A 326 -34.10 1.93 -7.11
C LYS A 326 -33.74 3.27 -6.45
N LYS A 327 -33.49 4.26 -7.31
CA LYS A 327 -33.29 5.66 -6.98
C LYS A 327 -34.33 6.17 -5.98
N GLN A 328 -33.88 6.69 -4.84
CA GLN A 328 -34.75 7.15 -3.74
C GLN A 328 -34.02 8.17 -2.83
N GLN A 329 -34.80 8.87 -2.00
CA GLN A 329 -34.28 9.84 -1.03
C GLN A 329 -33.88 9.14 0.27
N ALA A 330 -32.65 9.37 0.73
CA ALA A 330 -32.11 8.88 2.00
C ALA A 330 -31.17 9.91 2.63
N GLN A 331 -31.12 9.93 3.95
CA GLN A 331 -30.08 10.66 4.68
C GLN A 331 -29.05 9.68 5.26
N TYR A 332 -29.50 8.50 5.68
CA TYR A 332 -28.65 7.49 6.29
C TYR A 332 -28.54 6.26 5.40
N LEU A 333 -27.32 5.74 5.26
CA LEU A 333 -27.06 4.45 4.62
C LEU A 333 -26.40 3.53 5.63
N ARG A 334 -26.94 2.32 5.80
CA ARG A 334 -26.31 1.26 6.58
C ARG A 334 -25.83 0.16 5.66
N VAL A 335 -24.52 -0.06 5.65
CA VAL A 335 -23.86 -1.09 4.86
C VAL A 335 -23.40 -2.21 5.80
N THR A 336 -23.88 -3.42 5.55
CA THR A 336 -23.46 -4.63 6.27
C THR A 336 -22.62 -5.48 5.33
N ILE A 337 -21.39 -5.78 5.73
CA ILE A 337 -20.42 -6.57 4.97
C ILE A 337 -20.05 -7.77 5.84
N LYS A 338 -20.49 -8.97 5.44
CA LYS A 338 -20.26 -10.19 6.21
C LYS A 338 -18.97 -10.87 5.74
N PRO A 339 -18.02 -11.17 6.65
CA PRO A 339 -16.83 -11.94 6.30
C PRO A 339 -17.21 -13.36 5.89
N LEU A 340 -16.24 -14.09 5.33
CA LEU A 340 -16.34 -15.53 5.13
C LEU A 340 -16.63 -16.24 6.46
N SER A 341 -17.69 -17.06 6.50
CA SER A 341 -18.16 -17.72 7.71
C SER A 341 -17.23 -18.85 8.15
N GLU A 342 -16.71 -19.61 7.18
CA GLU A 342 -15.78 -20.72 7.41
C GLU A 342 -14.60 -20.64 6.44
N THR A 343 -13.39 -20.59 6.99
CA THR A 343 -12.18 -20.56 6.17
C THR A 343 -11.76 -21.98 5.76
N PRO A 344 -11.22 -22.19 4.55
CA PRO A 344 -10.82 -23.52 4.07
C PRO A 344 -9.78 -24.23 4.94
N LYS A 345 -8.97 -23.47 5.67
CA LYS A 345 -7.90 -23.97 6.55
C LYS A 345 -8.26 -23.90 8.04
N GLY A 346 -9.48 -23.48 8.38
CA GLY A 346 -9.87 -23.12 9.74
C GLY A 346 -9.20 -21.83 10.22
N GLY A 347 -9.67 -21.30 11.35
CA GLY A 347 -9.26 -20.00 11.88
C GLY A 347 -10.14 -18.85 11.39
N GLY A 348 -9.78 -17.64 11.78
CA GLY A 348 -10.60 -16.46 11.51
C GLY A 348 -10.50 -15.94 10.08
N ALA A 349 -11.57 -15.33 9.59
CA ALA A 349 -11.61 -14.67 8.29
C ALA A 349 -11.43 -13.17 8.47
N TRP A 350 -10.37 -12.61 7.89
CA TRP A 350 -10.18 -11.17 7.80
C TRP A 350 -11.06 -10.60 6.67
N LEU A 351 -11.78 -9.54 7.00
CA LEU A 351 -12.50 -8.68 6.06
C LEU A 351 -11.79 -7.35 5.99
N PHE A 352 -11.37 -6.95 4.79
CA PHE A 352 -10.67 -5.69 4.54
C PHE A 352 -11.52 -4.81 3.61
N VAL A 353 -11.78 -3.58 4.04
CA VAL A 353 -12.56 -2.57 3.30
C VAL A 353 -11.75 -1.28 3.23
N ASP A 354 -11.64 -0.68 2.06
CA ASP A 354 -10.97 0.61 1.88
C ASP A 354 -11.96 1.77 1.79
N GLU A 355 -13.04 1.64 1.02
CA GLU A 355 -13.97 2.74 0.73
C GLU A 355 -15.42 2.28 0.58
N ILE A 356 -16.38 3.11 0.99
CA ILE A 356 -17.81 2.97 0.69
C ILE A 356 -18.30 4.19 -0.09
N LEU A 357 -18.41 4.03 -1.41
CA LEU A 357 -18.91 5.08 -2.30
C LEU A 357 -20.43 5.08 -2.32
N VAL A 358 -21.01 6.28 -2.33
CA VAL A 358 -22.47 6.50 -2.36
C VAL A 358 -22.82 7.43 -3.53
N ASN A 359 -23.54 6.88 -4.51
CA ASN A 359 -23.86 7.56 -5.77
C ASN A 359 -25.36 7.74 -5.99
#